data_AF-A0AAW0REU8-F1
#
_entry.id   AF-A0AAW0REU8-F1
#
_cell.length_a   1.000
_cell.length_b   1.000
_cell.length_c   1.000
_cell.angle_alpha   90.00
_cell.angle_beta   90.00
_cell.angle_gamma   90.00
#
_symmetry.space_group_name_H-M   'P 1'
#
loop_
_entity.id
_entity.type
_entity.pdbx_description
1 polymer ?
#
loop_
_entity_poly.entity_id
_entity_poly.type
_entity_poly.pdbx_seq_one_letter_code
_entity_poly.pdbx_strand_id
1 'polypeptide(L)'
;MRLYELIQAALEGSYHTVDAEFFADDGVSRLRARVQEVNTDFSDYVRDHGQRRKVGSHARSSKSNHGSIDETAELIVSKAEMMQWVKEVYRRTRGRELPGNNNSALLSELFHEQSRRWSTIAEGHVQKIMTIALQWVELAVKRLIPEEKLRGEVRLILQDWLENGEAEALAELRKLIHDEQGGPMTYNHYYTDNVQKSRLDAQKAAMRSAVNEVAEHEWGGKLHISNHQDDINRFLSAMEARIT
;
A
#
# COMPACT_ATOMS: atom_id res chain seq x y z
N MET A 1 -8.33 42.24 3.08
CA MET A 1 -7.67 41.77 4.31
C MET A 1 -8.50 40.70 5.02
N ARG A 2 -9.78 40.94 5.38
CA ARG A 2 -10.62 39.93 6.08
C ARG A 2 -10.74 38.55 5.42
N LEU A 3 -10.90 38.47 4.10
CA LEU A 3 -10.98 37.17 3.40
C LEU A 3 -9.66 36.38 3.54
N TYR A 4 -8.53 37.06 3.40
CA TYR A 4 -7.21 36.46 3.58
C TYR A 4 -7.01 35.97 5.02
N GLU A 5 -7.36 36.77 6.02
CA GLU A 5 -7.28 36.40 7.44
C GLU A 5 -8.16 35.19 7.76
N LEU A 6 -9.37 35.12 7.19
CA LEU A 6 -10.27 33.98 7.37
C LEU A 6 -9.73 32.70 6.73
N ILE A 7 -9.19 32.79 5.51
CA ILE A 7 -8.51 31.68 4.83
C ILE A 7 -7.34 31.18 5.66
N GLN A 8 -6.49 32.10 6.13
CA GLN A 8 -5.31 31.77 6.93
C GLN A 8 -5.72 31.06 8.24
N ALA A 9 -6.70 31.60 8.97
CA ALA A 9 -7.22 30.96 10.18
C ALA A 9 -7.78 29.54 9.91
N ALA A 10 -8.49 29.36 8.80
CA ALA A 10 -9.04 28.06 8.41
C ALA A 10 -7.98 27.02 8.04
N LEU A 11 -6.89 27.45 7.38
CA LEU A 11 -5.76 26.61 7.00
C LEU A 11 -4.88 26.23 8.20
N GLU A 12 -4.65 27.16 9.12
CA GLU A 12 -3.87 26.94 10.34
C GLU A 12 -4.64 26.13 11.40
N GLY A 13 -5.97 26.15 11.34
CA GLY A 13 -6.83 25.57 12.40
C GLY A 13 -7.05 26.52 13.58
N SER A 14 -6.76 27.80 13.41
CA SER A 14 -6.89 28.87 14.42
C SER A 14 -8.33 29.41 14.48
N TYR A 15 -9.32 28.55 14.73
CA TYR A 15 -10.75 28.86 14.57
C TYR A 15 -11.32 29.95 15.50
N HIS A 16 -10.58 30.35 16.52
CA HIS A 16 -11.03 31.33 17.52
C HIS A 16 -10.46 32.73 17.27
N THR A 17 -9.54 32.89 16.31
CA THR A 17 -8.81 34.15 16.12
C THR A 17 -9.53 35.12 15.18
N VAL A 18 -10.25 34.60 14.18
CA VAL A 18 -10.94 35.39 13.15
C VAL A 18 -12.35 34.82 12.98
N ASP A 19 -13.38 35.64 13.12
CA ASP A 19 -14.80 35.29 12.90
C ASP A 19 -15.21 33.94 13.54
N ALA A 20 -15.13 33.86 14.88
CA ALA A 20 -15.43 32.63 15.61
C ALA A 20 -16.85 32.10 15.37
N GLU A 21 -17.81 32.96 15.04
CA GLU A 21 -19.17 32.57 14.65
C GLU A 21 -19.17 31.73 13.36
N PHE A 22 -18.36 32.09 12.37
CA PHE A 22 -18.21 31.31 11.14
C PHE A 22 -17.70 29.90 11.43
N PHE A 23 -16.80 29.73 12.40
CA PHE A 23 -16.24 28.43 12.79
C PHE A 23 -17.03 27.68 13.89
N ALA A 24 -18.14 28.25 14.36
CA ALA A 24 -18.97 27.67 15.42
C ALA A 24 -19.95 26.60 14.90
N ASP A 25 -20.17 26.55 13.57
CA ASP A 25 -21.08 25.61 12.92
C ASP A 25 -20.57 24.15 12.95
N ASP A 26 -21.37 23.25 12.38
CA ASP A 26 -21.27 21.78 12.22
C ASP A 26 -19.93 21.16 11.74
N GLY A 27 -18.85 21.93 11.69
CA GLY A 27 -17.52 21.48 11.32
C GLY A 27 -17.19 21.64 9.84
N VAL A 28 -18.16 22.02 8.98
CA VAL A 28 -17.91 22.25 7.55
C VAL A 28 -16.99 23.45 7.32
N SER A 29 -17.10 24.49 8.15
CA SER A 29 -16.25 25.68 8.08
C SER A 29 -14.83 25.46 8.65
N ARG A 30 -14.58 24.34 9.34
CA ARG A 30 -13.26 24.03 9.93
C ARG A 30 -12.38 23.28 8.94
N LEU A 31 -11.95 23.98 7.88
CA LEU A 31 -11.22 23.41 6.73
C LEU A 31 -10.06 22.49 7.14
N ARG A 32 -9.14 22.94 7.99
CA ARG A 32 -8.00 22.13 8.44
C ARG A 32 -8.42 20.81 9.11
N ALA A 33 -9.46 20.81 9.95
CA ALA A 33 -9.94 19.60 10.63
C ALA A 33 -10.56 18.62 9.62
N ARG A 34 -11.35 19.13 8.67
CA ARG A 34 -11.93 18.33 7.58
C ARG A 34 -10.86 17.70 6.69
N VAL A 35 -9.82 18.44 6.35
CA VAL A 35 -8.68 17.90 5.57
C VAL A 35 -7.95 16.82 6.38
N GLN A 36 -7.75 17.00 7.69
CA GLN A 36 -7.12 15.99 8.55
C GLN A 36 -7.94 14.69 8.63
N GLU A 37 -9.26 14.80 8.76
CA GLU A 37 -10.18 13.66 8.72
C GLU A 37 -10.03 12.90 7.38
N VAL A 38 -10.09 13.63 6.25
CA VAL A 38 -9.97 13.01 4.93
C VAL A 38 -8.59 12.40 4.66
N ASN A 39 -7.52 12.96 5.22
CA ASN A 39 -6.18 12.38 5.16
C ASN A 39 -6.09 11.07 5.96
N THR A 40 -6.76 11.01 7.10
CA THR A 40 -6.83 9.81 7.94
C THR A 40 -7.62 8.71 7.22
N ASP A 41 -8.81 9.05 6.70
CA ASP A 41 -9.62 8.13 5.88
C ASP A 41 -8.83 7.57 4.70
N PHE A 42 -8.08 8.42 4.00
CA PHE A 42 -7.25 8.01 2.88
C PHE A 42 -6.16 7.04 3.32
N SER A 43 -5.45 7.34 4.41
CA SER A 43 -4.41 6.47 4.95
C SER A 43 -4.94 5.10 5.32
N ASP A 44 -6.07 5.05 6.04
CA ASP A 44 -6.72 3.81 6.44
C ASP A 44 -7.23 3.03 5.21
N TYR A 45 -7.81 3.72 4.24
CA TYR A 45 -8.28 3.09 3.02
C TYR A 45 -7.14 2.50 2.18
N VAL A 46 -6.03 3.22 2.01
CA VAL A 46 -4.83 2.71 1.31
C VAL A 46 -4.24 1.51 2.05
N ARG A 47 -4.25 1.53 3.39
CA ARG A 47 -3.74 0.41 4.20
C ARG A 47 -4.59 -0.86 4.03
N ASP A 48 -5.91 -0.73 4.01
CA ASP A 48 -6.82 -1.87 3.99
C ASP A 48 -7.19 -2.35 2.58
N HIS A 49 -7.18 -1.44 1.61
CA HIS A 49 -7.66 -1.63 0.23
C HIS A 49 -6.67 -1.15 -0.83
N GLY A 50 -5.44 -0.75 -0.47
CA GLY A 50 -4.44 -0.33 -1.45
C GLY A 50 -3.92 -1.48 -2.31
N GLN A 51 -3.92 -2.70 -1.78
CA GLN A 51 -3.49 -3.88 -2.54
C GLN A 51 -4.57 -4.34 -3.53
N ARG A 52 -4.15 -4.76 -4.72
CA ARG A 52 -5.06 -5.33 -5.73
C ARG A 52 -5.60 -6.70 -5.31
N ARG A 53 -4.72 -7.65 -5.00
CA ARG A 53 -5.08 -9.01 -4.60
C ARG A 53 -5.06 -9.11 -3.08
N LYS A 54 -6.20 -9.43 -2.48
CA LYS A 54 -6.39 -9.57 -1.03
C LYS A 54 -6.76 -11.00 -0.69
N VAL A 55 -6.01 -11.62 0.21
CA VAL A 55 -6.31 -12.99 0.66
C VAL A 55 -7.53 -12.95 1.57
N GLY A 56 -8.59 -13.67 1.22
CA GLY A 56 -9.84 -13.72 1.99
C GLY A 56 -10.64 -15.00 1.76
N SER A 57 -11.49 -15.36 2.73
CA SER A 57 -12.50 -16.39 2.52
C SER A 57 -13.51 -15.88 1.50
N HIS A 58 -13.80 -16.66 0.45
CA HIS A 58 -14.79 -16.33 -0.57
C HIS A 58 -16.21 -16.26 0.02
N ALA A 59 -16.52 -15.18 0.74
CA ALA A 59 -17.89 -14.81 1.05
C ALA A 59 -18.38 -13.95 -0.13
N ARG A 60 -18.85 -14.65 -1.18
CA ARG A 60 -19.43 -14.10 -2.42
C ARG A 60 -18.40 -13.60 -3.43
N SER A 61 -18.00 -14.51 -4.32
CA SER A 61 -17.66 -14.11 -5.67
C SER A 61 -18.90 -13.46 -6.30
N SER A 62 -18.89 -12.14 -6.43
CA SER A 62 -19.66 -11.51 -7.50
C SER A 62 -19.12 -12.11 -8.79
N LYS A 63 -19.90 -13.00 -9.40
CA LYS A 63 -19.65 -13.48 -10.77
C LYS A 63 -19.53 -12.24 -11.65
N SER A 64 -18.32 -11.85 -12.04
CA SER A 64 -18.14 -10.85 -13.07
C SER A 64 -18.53 -11.50 -14.40
N ASN A 65 -19.72 -11.15 -14.89
CA ASN A 65 -20.08 -11.34 -16.29
C ASN A 65 -19.02 -10.69 -17.16
N HIS A 66 -18.68 -11.35 -18.27
CA HIS A 66 -17.80 -10.84 -19.32
C HIS A 66 -18.16 -9.40 -19.71
N GLY A 67 -17.32 -8.45 -19.32
CA GLY A 67 -17.36 -7.05 -19.71
C GLY A 67 -16.27 -6.28 -18.97
N SER A 68 -15.22 -5.87 -19.70
CA SER A 68 -14.01 -5.14 -19.24
C SER A 68 -13.56 -5.43 -17.80
N ILE A 69 -12.51 -6.23 -17.62
CA ILE A 69 -11.85 -6.37 -16.31
C ILE A 69 -11.34 -4.99 -15.93
N ASP A 70 -11.98 -4.36 -14.94
CA ASP A 70 -11.45 -3.15 -14.32
C ASP A 70 -10.07 -3.48 -13.75
N GLU A 71 -9.04 -2.91 -14.36
CA GLU A 71 -7.65 -3.14 -13.99
C GLU A 71 -7.32 -2.60 -12.60
N THR A 72 -8.22 -1.86 -11.96
CA THR A 72 -8.06 -1.25 -10.64
C THR A 72 -9.00 -1.84 -9.58
N ALA A 73 -9.79 -2.86 -9.93
CA ALA A 73 -10.68 -3.53 -8.98
C ALA A 73 -9.92 -4.39 -7.95
N GLU A 74 -10.46 -4.44 -6.73
CA GLU A 74 -10.01 -5.38 -5.71
C GLU A 74 -10.35 -6.82 -6.11
N LEU A 75 -9.39 -7.72 -5.94
CA LEU A 75 -9.52 -9.14 -6.20
C LEU A 75 -9.37 -9.92 -4.89
N ILE A 76 -10.47 -10.47 -4.39
CA ILE A 76 -10.43 -11.40 -3.25
C ILE A 76 -10.02 -12.77 -3.77
N VAL A 77 -8.90 -13.28 -3.26
CA VAL A 77 -8.34 -14.57 -3.67
C VAL A 77 -8.14 -15.48 -2.46
N SER A 78 -8.24 -16.78 -2.65
CA SER A 78 -7.80 -17.74 -1.65
C SER A 78 -6.26 -17.75 -1.55
N LYS A 79 -5.74 -18.30 -0.44
CA LYS A 79 -4.30 -18.48 -0.27
C LYS A 79 -3.69 -19.37 -1.36
N ALA A 80 -4.44 -20.36 -1.86
CA ALA A 80 -4.00 -21.26 -2.92
C ALA A 80 -3.88 -20.52 -4.26
N GLU A 81 -4.87 -19.71 -4.63
CA GLU A 81 -4.86 -18.91 -5.86
C GLU A 81 -3.77 -17.85 -5.83
N MET A 82 -3.58 -17.18 -4.69
CA MET A 82 -2.47 -16.24 -4.52
C MET A 82 -1.11 -16.93 -4.73
N MET A 83 -0.92 -18.11 -4.14
CA MET A 83 0.32 -18.88 -4.30
C MET A 83 0.51 -19.36 -5.75
N GLN A 84 -0.56 -19.77 -6.42
CA GLN A 84 -0.51 -20.17 -7.82
C GLN A 84 -0.09 -18.99 -8.71
N TRP A 85 -0.67 -17.81 -8.49
CA TRP A 85 -0.28 -16.59 -9.19
C TRP A 85 1.20 -16.24 -8.97
N VAL A 86 1.67 -16.26 -7.73
CA VAL A 86 3.09 -16.01 -7.42
C VAL A 86 4.01 -17.02 -8.13
N LYS A 87 3.64 -18.31 -8.15
CA LYS A 87 4.41 -19.34 -8.87
C LYS A 87 4.45 -19.09 -10.38
N GLU A 88 3.36 -18.61 -10.97
CA GLU A 88 3.33 -18.29 -12.40
C GLU A 88 4.24 -17.10 -12.73
N VAL A 89 4.13 -16.01 -11.95
CA VAL A 89 5.02 -14.85 -12.08
C VAL A 89 6.48 -15.26 -11.88
N TYR A 90 6.77 -16.12 -10.89
CA TYR A 90 8.11 -16.68 -10.68
C TYR A 90 8.63 -17.45 -11.89
N ARG A 91 7.80 -18.30 -12.53
CA ARG A 91 8.21 -19.05 -13.73
C ARG A 91 8.49 -18.13 -14.91
N ARG A 92 7.68 -17.08 -15.10
CA ARG A 92 7.81 -16.11 -16.19
C ARG A 92 9.01 -15.18 -16.04
N THR A 93 9.29 -14.73 -14.82
CA THR A 93 10.36 -13.78 -14.51
C THR A 93 11.72 -14.45 -14.28
N ARG A 94 11.79 -15.79 -14.33
CA ARG A 94 13.04 -16.52 -14.11
C ARG A 94 14.04 -16.23 -15.23
N GLY A 95 15.09 -15.49 -14.89
CA GLY A 95 16.13 -15.07 -15.82
C GLY A 95 17.49 -15.69 -15.50
N ARG A 96 18.53 -14.85 -15.56
CA ARG A 96 19.95 -15.21 -15.34
C ARG A 96 20.36 -15.21 -13.87
N GLU A 97 19.39 -15.25 -12.96
CA GLU A 97 19.65 -15.20 -11.52
C GLU A 97 20.41 -16.44 -11.05
N LEU A 98 21.41 -16.23 -10.20
CA LEU A 98 22.12 -17.32 -9.55
C LEU A 98 21.20 -17.99 -8.51
N PRO A 99 21.27 -19.33 -8.35
CA PRO A 99 20.55 -20.02 -7.28
C PRO A 99 20.82 -19.37 -5.91
N GLY A 100 19.76 -19.02 -5.20
CA GLY A 100 19.83 -18.37 -3.89
C GLY A 100 19.82 -16.84 -3.91
N ASN A 101 19.90 -16.19 -5.07
CA ASN A 101 19.80 -14.73 -5.16
C ASN A 101 18.34 -14.23 -5.32
N ASN A 102 18.11 -12.96 -4.98
CA ASN A 102 16.79 -12.34 -5.13
C ASN A 102 16.52 -12.00 -6.60
N ASN A 103 15.40 -12.49 -7.15
CA ASN A 103 14.93 -12.08 -8.47
C ASN A 103 14.26 -10.71 -8.36
N SER A 104 14.95 -9.65 -8.80
CA SER A 104 14.42 -8.28 -8.78
C SER A 104 13.21 -8.12 -9.71
N ALA A 105 13.22 -8.78 -10.87
CA ALA A 105 12.11 -8.76 -11.82
C ALA A 105 10.84 -9.38 -11.24
N LEU A 106 10.96 -10.49 -10.50
CA LEU A 106 9.85 -11.07 -9.74
C LEU A 106 9.26 -10.05 -8.76
N LEU A 107 10.11 -9.42 -7.95
CA LEU A 107 9.65 -8.49 -6.93
C LEU A 107 8.95 -7.26 -7.55
N SER A 108 9.53 -6.67 -8.60
CA SER A 108 8.91 -5.57 -9.34
C SER A 108 7.54 -5.96 -9.87
N GLU A 109 7.43 -7.10 -10.54
CA GLU A 109 6.17 -7.52 -11.16
C GLU A 109 5.07 -7.79 -10.12
N LEU A 110 5.42 -8.43 -9.00
CA LEU A 110 4.48 -8.64 -7.89
C LEU A 110 4.07 -7.32 -7.24
N PHE A 111 5.01 -6.40 -7.04
CA PHE A 111 4.76 -5.10 -6.41
C PHE A 111 3.84 -4.24 -7.28
N HIS A 112 4.18 -4.06 -8.56
CA HIS A 112 3.37 -3.26 -9.48
C HIS A 112 1.96 -3.79 -9.64
N GLU A 113 1.76 -5.11 -9.71
CA GLU A 113 0.41 -5.69 -9.76
C GLU A 113 -0.40 -5.34 -8.50
N GLN A 114 0.24 -5.35 -7.32
CA GLN A 114 -0.42 -5.01 -6.06
C GLN A 114 -0.70 -3.53 -5.90
N SER A 115 0.17 -2.64 -6.41
CA SER A 115 0.05 -1.18 -6.31
C SER A 115 -0.81 -0.55 -7.41
N ARG A 116 -1.28 -1.30 -8.41
CA ARG A 116 -2.11 -0.78 -9.53
C ARG A 116 -3.28 0.12 -9.11
N ARG A 117 -3.83 -0.09 -7.91
CA ARG A 117 -4.97 0.67 -7.40
C ARG A 117 -4.60 2.05 -6.86
N TRP A 118 -3.32 2.27 -6.53
CA TRP A 118 -2.87 3.46 -5.82
C TRP A 118 -3.15 4.75 -6.61
N SER A 119 -2.99 4.75 -7.94
CA SER A 119 -3.30 5.92 -8.78
C SER A 119 -4.75 6.36 -8.60
N THR A 120 -5.70 5.45 -8.81
CA THR A 120 -7.13 5.76 -8.71
C THR A 120 -7.55 6.20 -7.32
N ILE A 121 -7.00 5.56 -6.28
CA ILE A 121 -7.30 5.92 -4.88
C ILE A 121 -6.75 7.32 -4.56
N ALA A 122 -5.51 7.61 -4.98
CA ALA A 122 -4.88 8.91 -4.73
C ALA A 122 -5.53 10.04 -5.53
N GLU A 123 -5.91 9.81 -6.79
CA GLU A 123 -6.65 10.77 -7.60
C GLU A 123 -8.00 11.11 -6.97
N GLY A 124 -8.75 10.10 -6.50
CA GLY A 124 -10.01 10.31 -5.79
C GLY A 124 -9.84 11.11 -4.49
N HIS A 125 -8.71 10.94 -3.79
CA HIS A 125 -8.38 11.72 -2.60
C HIS A 125 -8.11 13.19 -2.93
N VAL A 126 -7.34 13.49 -3.99
CA VAL A 126 -7.12 14.87 -4.46
C VAL A 126 -8.44 15.53 -4.81
N GLN A 127 -9.31 14.87 -5.59
CA GLN A 127 -10.63 15.38 -5.95
C GLN A 127 -11.52 15.64 -4.72
N LYS A 128 -11.46 14.76 -3.70
CA LYS A 128 -12.20 14.95 -2.44
C LYS A 128 -11.72 16.19 -1.68
N ILE A 129 -10.41 16.42 -1.62
CA ILE A 129 -9.85 17.64 -1.01
C ILE A 129 -10.28 18.88 -1.79
N MET A 130 -10.22 18.86 -3.12
CA MET A 130 -10.62 19.99 -3.96
C MET A 130 -12.09 20.34 -3.80
N THR A 131 -12.96 19.32 -3.74
CA THR A 131 -14.39 19.52 -3.46
C THR A 131 -14.61 20.20 -2.11
N ILE A 132 -13.89 19.79 -1.07
CA ILE A 132 -13.97 20.42 0.26
C ILE A 132 -13.49 21.87 0.22
N ALA A 133 -12.38 22.15 -0.48
CA ALA A 133 -11.85 23.50 -0.60
C ALA A 133 -12.82 24.44 -1.34
N LEU A 134 -13.39 23.99 -2.46
CA LEU A 134 -14.39 24.74 -3.22
C LEU A 134 -15.64 25.04 -2.39
N GLN A 135 -16.19 24.03 -1.69
CA GLN A 135 -17.33 24.22 -0.79
C GLN A 135 -17.02 25.23 0.32
N TRP A 136 -15.81 25.16 0.88
CA TRP A 136 -15.39 26.09 1.93
C TRP A 136 -15.28 27.53 1.39
N VAL A 137 -14.74 27.72 0.18
CA VAL A 137 -14.66 29.03 -0.48
C VAL A 137 -16.05 29.63 -0.69
N GLU A 138 -17.03 28.85 -1.15
CA GLU A 138 -18.42 29.32 -1.28
C GLU A 138 -18.96 29.86 0.05
N LEU A 139 -18.72 29.15 1.15
CA LEU A 139 -19.15 29.56 2.48
C LEU A 139 -18.45 30.86 2.94
N ALA A 140 -17.14 30.94 2.75
CA ALA A 140 -16.33 32.09 3.17
C ALA A 140 -16.72 33.37 2.40
N VAL A 141 -16.87 33.28 1.07
CA VAL A 141 -17.26 34.43 0.24
C VAL A 141 -18.69 34.86 0.57
N LYS A 142 -19.62 33.92 0.78
CA LYS A 142 -21.00 34.23 1.19
C LYS A 142 -21.06 34.93 2.55
N ARG A 143 -20.21 34.55 3.51
CA ARG A 143 -20.11 35.18 4.83
C ARG A 143 -19.58 36.61 4.76
N LEU A 144 -18.55 36.84 3.95
CA LEU A 144 -17.81 38.11 3.96
C LEU A 144 -18.30 39.14 2.94
N ILE A 145 -18.95 38.71 1.86
CA ILE A 145 -19.36 39.58 0.75
C ILE A 145 -20.88 39.52 0.59
N PRO A 146 -21.62 40.52 1.11
CA PRO A 146 -23.07 40.60 0.98
C PRO A 146 -23.53 40.87 -0.47
N GLU A 147 -22.75 41.65 -1.21
CA GLU A 147 -23.06 42.06 -2.58
C GLU A 147 -22.89 40.90 -3.57
N GLU A 148 -23.98 40.51 -4.24
CA GLU A 148 -24.01 39.35 -5.14
C GLU A 148 -23.02 39.47 -6.31
N LYS A 149 -22.94 40.66 -6.93
CA LYS A 149 -22.07 40.87 -8.09
C LYS A 149 -20.60 40.69 -7.73
N LEU A 150 -20.15 41.36 -6.67
CA LEU A 150 -18.79 41.24 -6.17
C LEU A 150 -18.47 39.82 -5.68
N ARG A 151 -19.42 39.15 -5.03
CA ARG A 151 -19.30 37.75 -4.64
C ARG A 151 -19.07 36.84 -5.86
N GLY A 152 -19.82 37.06 -6.94
CA GLY A 152 -19.65 36.32 -8.19
C GLY A 152 -18.26 36.51 -8.80
N GLU A 153 -17.77 37.75 -8.86
CA GLU A 153 -16.44 38.07 -9.39
C GLU A 153 -15.32 37.44 -8.55
N VAL A 154 -15.39 37.57 -7.22
CA VAL A 154 -14.38 36.98 -6.30
C VAL A 154 -14.40 35.46 -6.37
N ARG A 155 -15.58 34.84 -6.43
CA ARG A 155 -15.71 33.39 -6.58
C ARG A 155 -15.02 32.87 -7.83
N LEU A 156 -15.23 33.53 -8.98
CA LEU A 156 -14.61 33.12 -10.24
C LEU A 156 -13.08 33.13 -10.16
N ILE A 157 -12.50 34.16 -9.52
CA ILE A 157 -11.05 34.25 -9.32
C ILE A 157 -10.54 33.11 -8.44
N LEU A 158 -11.21 32.85 -7.31
CA LEU A 158 -10.77 31.80 -6.38
C LEU A 158 -10.96 30.39 -6.95
N GLN A 159 -12.03 30.18 -7.72
CA GLN A 159 -12.28 28.92 -8.41
C GLN A 159 -11.18 28.63 -9.44
N ASP A 160 -10.82 29.61 -10.27
CA ASP A 160 -9.72 29.47 -11.24
C ASP A 160 -8.39 29.13 -10.54
N TRP A 161 -8.10 29.75 -9.40
CA TRP A 161 -6.92 29.43 -8.61
C TRP A 161 -6.95 28.01 -8.03
N LEU A 162 -8.10 27.55 -7.58
CA LEU A 162 -8.27 26.18 -7.06
C LEU A 162 -8.17 25.13 -8.18
N GLU A 163 -8.75 25.38 -9.35
CA GLU A 163 -8.65 24.50 -10.52
C GLU A 163 -7.20 24.39 -11.02
N ASN A 164 -6.46 25.50 -11.04
CA ASN A 164 -5.03 25.49 -11.32
C ASN A 164 -4.25 24.69 -10.27
N GLY A 165 -4.56 24.88 -8.98
CA GLY A 165 -3.94 24.11 -7.89
C GLY A 165 -4.24 22.60 -7.97
N GLU A 166 -5.45 22.21 -8.38
CA GLU A 166 -5.81 20.82 -8.64
C GLU A 166 -4.98 20.23 -9.78
N ALA A 167 -4.83 20.96 -10.88
CA ALA A 167 -4.04 20.52 -12.02
C ALA A 167 -2.57 20.30 -11.65
N GLU A 168 -1.99 21.20 -10.84
CA GLU A 168 -0.64 21.08 -10.30
C GLU A 168 -0.52 19.87 -9.36
N ALA A 169 -1.46 19.68 -8.43
CA ALA A 169 -1.47 18.56 -7.50
C ALA A 169 -1.56 17.21 -8.23
N LEU A 170 -2.42 17.11 -9.24
CA LEU A 170 -2.53 15.91 -10.08
C LEU A 170 -1.28 15.71 -10.94
N ALA A 171 -0.59 16.77 -11.36
CA ALA A 171 0.67 16.66 -12.06
C ALA A 171 1.79 16.11 -11.17
N GLU A 172 1.90 16.57 -9.93
CA GLU A 172 2.82 16.00 -8.95
C GLU A 172 2.47 14.55 -8.61
N LEU A 173 1.19 14.22 -8.44
CA LEU A 173 0.75 12.84 -8.23
C LEU A 173 1.18 11.93 -9.38
N ARG A 174 1.03 12.37 -10.64
CA ARG A 174 1.49 11.59 -11.80
C ARG A 174 2.99 11.33 -11.77
N LYS A 175 3.82 12.26 -11.26
CA LYS A 175 5.26 12.03 -11.08
C LYS A 175 5.52 10.96 -10.02
N LEU A 176 4.82 11.03 -8.88
CA LEU A 176 4.94 10.00 -7.83
C LEU A 176 4.53 8.61 -8.32
N ILE A 177 3.46 8.52 -9.11
CA ILE A 177 3.04 7.25 -9.73
C ILE A 177 4.05 6.78 -10.77
N HIS A 178 4.67 7.69 -11.53
CA HIS A 178 5.73 7.32 -12.46
C HIS A 178 6.97 6.77 -11.75
N ASP A 179 7.39 7.40 -10.63
CA ASP A 179 8.51 6.92 -9.82
C ASP A 179 8.22 5.52 -9.24
N GLU A 180 6.96 5.25 -8.86
CA GLU A 180 6.51 3.95 -8.37
C GLU A 180 6.64 2.83 -9.42
N GLN A 181 6.61 3.15 -10.72
CA GLN A 181 6.83 2.17 -11.80
C GLN A 181 8.29 1.68 -11.88
N GLY A 182 9.21 2.28 -11.11
CA GLY A 182 10.57 1.81 -10.95
C GLY A 182 10.67 0.54 -10.10
N GLY A 183 11.86 -0.07 -10.06
CA GLY A 183 12.09 -1.25 -9.21
C GLY A 183 11.92 -0.92 -7.72
N PRO A 184 11.17 -1.73 -6.95
CA PRO A 184 10.93 -1.46 -5.54
C PRO A 184 12.25 -1.56 -4.76
N MET A 185 12.55 -0.50 -4.00
CA MET A 185 13.67 -0.46 -3.07
C MET A 185 13.12 -0.33 -1.65
N THR A 186 13.70 -1.07 -0.71
CA THR A 186 13.35 -0.94 0.70
C THR A 186 14.58 -0.69 1.54
N TYR A 187 14.54 0.41 2.28
CA TYR A 187 15.50 0.73 3.34
C TYR A 187 15.03 0.22 4.71
N ASN A 188 13.90 -0.50 4.75
CA ASN A 188 13.34 -0.99 6.00
C ASN A 188 14.11 -2.22 6.50
N HIS A 189 14.96 -2.01 7.49
CA HIS A 189 15.74 -3.08 8.13
C HIS A 189 14.86 -4.20 8.73
N TYR A 190 13.63 -3.89 9.17
CA TYR A 190 12.71 -4.93 9.64
C TYR A 190 12.29 -5.90 8.54
N TYR A 191 12.12 -5.41 7.30
CA TYR A 191 11.82 -6.30 6.17
C TYR A 191 12.98 -7.25 5.91
N THR A 192 14.21 -6.72 5.83
CA THR A 192 15.40 -7.55 5.59
C THR A 192 15.58 -8.58 6.70
N ASP A 193 15.42 -8.19 7.96
CA ASP A 193 15.55 -9.08 9.11
C ASP A 193 14.49 -10.18 9.10
N ASN A 194 13.22 -9.82 8.82
CA ASN A 194 12.12 -10.78 8.75
C ASN A 194 12.29 -11.79 7.60
N VAL A 195 12.79 -11.34 6.44
CA VAL A 195 13.09 -12.23 5.31
C VAL A 195 14.22 -13.20 5.66
N GLN A 196 15.31 -12.71 6.24
CA GLN A 196 16.44 -13.55 6.65
C GLN A 196 16.02 -14.57 7.71
N LYS A 197 15.27 -14.12 8.72
CA LYS A 197 14.72 -14.99 9.76
C LYS A 197 13.83 -16.08 9.16
N SER A 198 12.91 -15.72 8.26
CA SER A 198 12.03 -16.69 7.59
C SER A 198 12.80 -17.72 6.78
N ARG A 199 13.87 -17.31 6.09
CA ARG A 199 14.76 -18.23 5.36
C ARG A 199 15.47 -19.19 6.30
N LEU A 200 16.04 -18.69 7.39
CA LEU A 200 16.71 -19.51 8.41
C LEU A 200 15.75 -20.50 9.05
N ASP A 201 14.52 -20.09 9.36
CA ASP A 201 13.51 -20.96 9.96
C ASP A 201 13.09 -22.07 8.99
N ALA A 202 12.93 -21.75 7.69
CA ALA A 202 12.67 -22.75 6.66
C ALA A 202 13.84 -23.76 6.51
N GLN A 203 15.09 -23.29 6.51
CA GLN A 203 16.27 -24.14 6.47
C GLN A 203 16.36 -25.05 7.71
N LYS A 204 16.10 -24.51 8.92
CA LYS A 204 16.05 -25.30 10.15
C LYS A 204 14.95 -26.36 10.10
N ALA A 205 13.79 -26.04 9.56
CA ALA A 205 12.69 -26.99 9.41
C ALA A 205 13.05 -28.12 8.44
N ALA A 206 13.63 -27.79 7.29
CA ALA A 206 14.11 -28.77 6.31
C ALA A 206 15.20 -29.68 6.91
N MET A 207 16.16 -29.10 7.62
CA MET A 207 17.22 -29.84 8.32
C MET A 207 16.65 -30.81 9.35
N ARG A 208 15.68 -30.36 10.16
CA ARG A 208 15.00 -31.23 11.15
C ARG A 208 14.25 -32.37 10.46
N SER A 209 13.56 -32.10 9.35
CA SER A 209 12.87 -33.15 8.57
C SER A 209 13.86 -34.19 8.07
N ALA A 210 14.96 -33.76 7.46
CA ALA A 210 15.99 -34.67 6.96
C ALA A 210 16.61 -35.51 8.08
N VAL A 211 16.92 -34.91 9.24
CA VAL A 211 17.45 -35.64 10.41
C VAL A 211 16.44 -36.67 10.92
N ASN A 212 15.16 -36.32 11.00
CA ASN A 212 14.12 -37.26 11.44
C ASN A 212 13.98 -38.42 10.46
N GLU A 213 13.99 -38.15 9.14
CA GLU A 213 13.93 -39.20 8.12
C GLU A 213 15.12 -40.16 8.20
N VAL A 214 16.34 -39.64 8.37
CA VAL A 214 17.55 -40.45 8.60
C VAL A 214 17.40 -41.31 9.86
N ALA A 215 16.96 -40.69 10.95
CA ALA A 215 16.78 -41.38 12.23
C ALA A 215 15.77 -42.53 12.13
N GLU A 216 14.65 -42.31 11.43
CA GLU A 216 13.59 -43.30 11.24
C GLU A 216 14.02 -44.45 10.32
N HIS A 217 14.64 -44.14 9.17
CA HIS A 217 14.88 -45.13 8.12
C HIS A 217 16.22 -45.88 8.28
N GLU A 218 17.24 -45.24 8.85
CA GLU A 218 18.58 -45.82 8.93
C GLU A 218 19.03 -46.12 10.37
N TRP A 219 18.36 -45.54 11.38
CA TRP A 219 18.67 -45.72 12.80
C TRP A 219 17.47 -46.23 13.64
N GLY A 220 16.43 -46.76 12.99
CA GLY A 220 15.32 -47.44 13.67
C GLY A 220 14.54 -46.57 14.65
N GLY A 221 14.48 -45.26 14.40
CA GLY A 221 13.72 -44.29 15.20
C GLY A 221 14.43 -43.75 16.45
N LYS A 222 15.68 -44.19 16.73
CA LYS A 222 16.50 -43.63 17.81
C LYS A 222 17.88 -43.25 17.27
N LEU A 223 18.08 -41.96 17.05
CA LEU A 223 19.36 -41.43 16.61
C LEU A 223 20.40 -41.55 17.74
N HIS A 224 21.20 -42.62 17.70
CA HIS A 224 22.39 -42.78 18.53
C HIS A 224 23.62 -42.79 17.63
N ILE A 225 24.40 -41.73 17.71
CA ILE A 225 25.68 -41.59 16.99
C ILE A 225 26.76 -41.79 18.03
N SER A 226 27.56 -42.86 17.89
CA SER A 226 28.71 -43.07 18.75
C SER A 226 29.81 -42.07 18.41
N ASN A 227 30.77 -41.87 19.32
CA ASN A 227 31.89 -40.96 19.06
C ASN A 227 32.97 -41.58 18.14
N HIS A 228 32.65 -42.66 17.43
CA HIS A 228 33.52 -43.26 16.43
C HIS A 228 33.40 -42.51 15.10
N GLN A 229 34.56 -42.23 14.50
CA GLN A 229 34.65 -41.44 13.27
C GLN A 229 33.82 -42.04 12.12
N ASP A 230 33.73 -43.38 12.05
CA ASP A 230 32.98 -44.08 11.02
C ASP A 230 31.45 -43.88 11.15
N ASP A 231 30.94 -43.84 12.38
CA ASP A 231 29.51 -43.58 12.64
C ASP A 231 29.15 -42.13 12.34
N ILE A 232 30.05 -41.19 12.66
CA ILE A 232 29.91 -39.76 12.32
C ILE A 232 29.90 -39.59 10.81
N ASN A 233 30.86 -40.19 10.10
CA ASN A 233 30.96 -40.11 8.65
C ASN A 233 29.74 -40.75 7.96
N ARG A 234 29.27 -41.90 8.46
CA ARG A 234 28.07 -42.57 7.94
C ARG A 234 26.83 -41.68 8.08
N PHE A 235 26.67 -41.03 9.23
CA PHE A 235 25.59 -40.08 9.45
C PHE A 235 25.69 -38.86 8.52
N LEU A 236 26.89 -38.28 8.37
CA LEU A 236 27.11 -37.14 7.47
C LEU A 236 26.79 -37.49 6.01
N SER A 237 27.23 -38.66 5.52
CA SER A 237 26.89 -39.10 4.16
C SER A 237 25.38 -39.33 3.96
N ALA A 238 24.70 -39.90 4.96
CA ALA A 238 23.25 -40.10 4.92
C ALA A 238 22.47 -38.78 4.92
N MET A 239 23.01 -37.74 5.56
CA MET A 239 22.47 -36.39 5.55
C MET A 239 22.77 -35.65 4.25
N GLU A 240 23.99 -35.72 3.73
CA GLU A 240 24.36 -35.11 2.44
C GLU A 240 23.46 -35.60 1.32
N ALA A 241 23.20 -36.92 1.25
CA ALA A 241 22.31 -37.52 0.26
C ALA A 241 20.85 -37.00 0.29
N ARG A 242 20.43 -36.34 1.37
CA ARG A 242 19.06 -35.81 1.56
C ARG A 242 18.97 -34.29 1.53
N ILE A 243 20.09 -33.58 1.58
CA ILE A 243 20.15 -32.10 1.62
C ILE A 243 20.46 -31.49 0.24
N THR A 244 21.16 -32.23 -0.64
CA THR A 244 21.34 -31.88 -2.07
C THR A 244 20.11 -32.18 -2.91
#